data_AF-A0A926X627-F1
#
_entry.id   AF-A0A926X627-F1
#
_cell.length_a   1.000
_cell.length_b   1.000
_cell.length_c   1.000
_cell.angle_alpha   90.00
_cell.angle_beta   90.00
_cell.angle_gamma   90.00
#
_symmetry.space_group_name_H-M   'P 1'
#
loop_
_entity.id
_entity.type
_entity.pdbx_description
1 polymer ?
#
loop_
_entity_poly.entity_id
_entity_poly.type
_entity_poly.pdbx_seq_one_letter_code
_entity_poly.pdbx_strand_id
1 'polypeptide(L)'
;MPDLIFFAYSKKEIAFLFIWLITLIIPVIYGITNVYRGYRDLSLSIQEIDIDNDKQTSWKYRVKVYLLPVVLFTIFIFYTYLILYNADFAGNDYSQITLYTVRDKLYSMPIWERSGRFWPLGFQEFNFVSLFGKEPIIYFSVSILQLLVVLICLFLISWDFNPIQSTFMVLLLIATPSFVKVYFDLIYPERNIIFWLAIFVLSIQRWERSKPRFTLCVALIAAQFSLYYKEPVFILISSFSILRLALALLRERQNRNRINLYHFIRRQWMDFSLLILSFIFLLLYLVFILPSVETSYNAERNVNITELDVFVSYIKADPLLSILISVLFFRVIILSIRKRSINTFWDPLAIGAILYFLAYVKLRLNSWYYMAPVDFISILYIGWVVHKIIKHQRKRLALLIIGALACVIFFNNLSFSSAYILNLKKEWDGRVQLASFLRSYQPDEVADNTEIFFPSTRSYQVNEVAVYLDYKGVALLPENYHNLVISEQTNIPLKIITLKGETCIKRYGCYEAEELKSGNLVVIMPDQGRTVRDVLQNYEVGFNLLFHYQPEFSSIERLLLFLSNLRELSDKDIYVLVKN
;
A
#
# COMPACT_ATOMS: atom_id res chain seq x y z
N MET A 1 -21.48 -17.56 -17.78
CA MET A 1 -20.61 -16.68 -16.96
C MET A 1 -21.29 -15.39 -16.48
N PRO A 2 -22.10 -14.66 -17.27
CA PRO A 2 -22.77 -13.43 -16.79
C PRO A 2 -23.73 -13.65 -15.61
N ASP A 3 -24.49 -14.76 -15.64
CA ASP A 3 -25.48 -15.05 -14.59
C ASP A 3 -24.85 -15.40 -13.24
N LEU A 4 -23.59 -15.84 -13.20
CA LEU A 4 -22.88 -16.14 -11.95
C LEU A 4 -22.37 -14.87 -11.23
N ILE A 5 -22.23 -13.75 -11.93
CA ILE A 5 -21.67 -12.51 -11.35
C ILE A 5 -22.74 -11.75 -10.55
N PHE A 6 -24.01 -11.78 -10.98
CA PHE A 6 -25.08 -11.03 -10.31
C PHE A 6 -25.58 -11.66 -9.00
N PHE A 7 -25.45 -12.98 -8.82
CA PHE A 7 -25.88 -13.64 -7.58
C PHE A 7 -24.85 -13.57 -6.43
N ALA A 8 -23.62 -13.14 -6.69
CA ALA A 8 -22.56 -13.10 -5.69
C ALA A 8 -22.57 -11.83 -4.82
N TYR A 9 -23.17 -10.74 -5.29
CA TYR A 9 -23.15 -9.45 -4.60
C TYR A 9 -24.42 -9.22 -3.77
N SER A 10 -24.20 -8.73 -2.55
CA SER A 10 -25.25 -8.21 -1.67
C SER A 10 -25.92 -6.97 -2.27
N LYS A 11 -27.14 -6.67 -1.81
CA LYS A 11 -27.89 -5.47 -2.23
C LYS A 11 -27.08 -4.17 -2.05
N LYS A 12 -26.25 -4.09 -1.00
CA LYS A 12 -25.41 -2.92 -0.72
C LYS A 12 -24.25 -2.79 -1.71
N GLU A 13 -23.62 -3.91 -2.08
CA GLU A 13 -22.57 -3.91 -3.10
C GLU A 13 -23.11 -3.49 -4.47
N ILE A 14 -24.30 -3.97 -4.83
CA ILE A 14 -24.98 -3.54 -6.07
C ILE A 14 -25.31 -2.04 -6.03
N ALA A 15 -25.85 -1.55 -4.90
CA ALA A 15 -26.16 -0.14 -4.73
C ALA A 15 -24.91 0.75 -4.79
N PHE A 16 -23.82 0.32 -4.12
CA PHE A 16 -22.51 0.96 -4.22
C PHE A 16 -22.03 1.02 -5.67
N LEU A 17 -22.00 -0.12 -6.37
CA LEU A 17 -21.56 -0.22 -7.76
C LEU A 17 -22.33 0.74 -8.67
N PHE A 18 -23.65 0.80 -8.51
CA PHE A 18 -24.50 1.69 -9.31
C PHE A 18 -24.14 3.17 -9.10
N ILE A 19 -24.05 3.62 -7.84
CA ILE A 19 -23.69 5.01 -7.50
C ILE A 19 -22.26 5.33 -7.97
N TRP A 20 -21.33 4.41 -7.75
CA TRP A 20 -19.93 4.55 -8.13
C TRP A 20 -19.77 4.63 -9.66
N LEU A 21 -20.45 3.77 -10.42
CA LEU A 21 -20.43 3.79 -11.88
C LEU A 21 -21.04 5.07 -12.45
N ILE A 22 -22.19 5.52 -11.94
CA ILE A 22 -22.82 6.77 -12.41
C ILE A 22 -21.87 7.96 -12.22
N THR A 23 -21.26 8.05 -11.04
CA THR A 23 -20.35 9.15 -10.71
C THR A 23 -19.04 9.08 -11.49
N LEU A 24 -18.61 7.89 -11.93
CA LEU A 24 -17.46 7.68 -12.81
C LEU A 24 -17.76 7.95 -14.30
N ILE A 25 -18.93 7.55 -14.79
CA ILE A 25 -19.30 7.69 -16.22
C ILE A 25 -19.36 9.16 -16.63
N ILE A 26 -19.84 10.05 -15.75
CA ILE A 26 -19.94 11.49 -16.03
C ILE A 26 -18.59 12.12 -16.43
N PRO A 27 -17.51 12.06 -15.61
CA PRO A 27 -16.21 12.60 -16.00
C PRO A 27 -15.58 11.87 -17.19
N VAL A 28 -15.84 10.56 -17.37
CA VAL A 28 -15.35 9.79 -18.52
C VAL A 28 -15.98 10.30 -19.83
N ILE A 29 -17.30 10.38 -19.91
CA ILE A 29 -18.02 10.90 -21.09
C ILE A 29 -17.58 12.35 -21.37
N TYR A 30 -17.49 13.18 -20.32
CA TYR A 30 -16.99 14.55 -20.46
C TYR A 30 -15.54 14.58 -20.98
N GLY A 31 -14.69 13.65 -20.56
CA GLY A 31 -13.31 13.54 -21.04
C GLY A 31 -13.23 13.16 -22.51
N ILE A 32 -13.92 12.09 -22.91
CA ILE A 32 -13.94 11.58 -24.29
C ILE A 32 -14.46 12.65 -25.24
N THR A 33 -15.57 13.29 -24.91
CA THR A 33 -16.16 14.36 -25.75
C THR A 33 -15.23 15.55 -25.92
N ASN A 34 -14.46 15.92 -24.90
CA ASN A 34 -13.48 17.01 -24.98
C ASN A 34 -12.19 16.61 -25.71
N VAL A 35 -11.72 15.37 -25.57
CA VAL A 35 -10.58 14.87 -26.37
C VAL A 35 -10.95 14.87 -27.85
N TYR A 36 -12.14 14.41 -28.20
CA TYR A 36 -12.62 14.41 -29.59
C TYR A 36 -12.69 15.83 -30.17
N ARG A 37 -13.20 16.80 -29.40
CA ARG A 37 -13.21 18.22 -29.81
C ARG A 37 -11.80 18.80 -29.91
N GLY A 38 -10.95 18.55 -28.91
CA GLY A 38 -9.59 19.07 -28.88
C GLY A 38 -8.69 18.46 -29.96
N TYR A 39 -8.87 17.20 -30.33
CA TYR A 39 -8.15 16.57 -31.44
C TYR A 39 -8.50 17.23 -32.78
N ARG A 40 -9.77 17.59 -32.97
CA ARG A 40 -10.22 18.36 -34.14
C ARG A 40 -9.53 19.73 -34.21
N ASP A 41 -9.36 20.40 -33.08
CA ASP A 41 -8.69 21.70 -33.03
C ASP A 41 -7.15 21.56 -33.17
N LEU A 42 -6.55 20.52 -32.59
CA LEU A 42 -5.10 20.28 -32.61
C LEU A 42 -4.62 19.80 -33.99
N SER A 43 -5.42 18.99 -34.70
CA SER A 43 -5.12 18.60 -36.08
C SER A 43 -5.07 19.78 -37.04
N LEU A 44 -5.72 20.90 -36.70
CA LEU A 44 -5.63 22.16 -37.44
C LEU A 44 -4.40 23.01 -37.08
N SER A 45 -3.82 22.84 -35.88
CA SER A 45 -2.68 23.66 -35.41
C SER A 45 -1.30 23.01 -35.60
N ILE A 46 -1.23 21.70 -35.88
CA ILE A 46 0.05 20.98 -36.06
C ILE A 46 0.76 21.35 -37.37
N GLN A 47 0.13 22.12 -38.27
CA GLN A 47 0.76 22.59 -39.51
C GLN A 47 1.75 23.77 -39.34
N GLU A 48 1.93 24.34 -38.15
CA GLU A 48 2.81 25.52 -37.95
C GLU A 48 3.82 25.41 -36.79
N ILE A 49 4.19 24.19 -36.35
CA ILE A 49 5.28 24.07 -35.38
C ILE A 49 6.61 24.10 -36.13
N ASP A 50 7.10 25.31 -36.33
CA ASP A 50 8.44 25.63 -36.81
C ASP A 50 9.49 25.04 -35.84
N ILE A 51 10.32 24.11 -36.34
CA ILE A 51 11.31 23.34 -35.57
C ILE A 51 12.64 24.10 -35.43
N ASP A 52 12.72 25.35 -35.88
CA ASP A 52 13.97 26.09 -35.85
C ASP A 52 14.16 26.97 -34.60
N ASN A 53 15.38 26.89 -34.05
CA ASN A 53 16.02 27.79 -33.06
C ASN A 53 15.87 27.52 -31.56
N ASP A 54 16.33 26.35 -31.07
CA ASP A 54 17.11 26.36 -29.82
C ASP A 54 18.20 25.27 -29.76
N LYS A 55 19.32 25.50 -30.46
CA LYS A 55 20.49 24.60 -30.45
C LYS A 55 21.31 24.67 -29.15
N GLN A 56 21.04 25.62 -28.24
CA GLN A 56 21.90 25.86 -27.06
C GLN A 56 21.45 25.12 -25.78
N THR A 57 20.28 24.47 -25.80
CA THR A 57 19.77 23.60 -24.72
C THR A 57 20.21 22.12 -24.86
N SER A 58 21.03 21.78 -25.87
CA SER A 58 21.20 20.39 -26.34
C SER A 58 21.78 19.40 -25.34
N TRP A 59 22.80 19.74 -24.53
CA TRP A 59 23.41 18.76 -23.61
C TRP A 59 22.54 18.46 -22.38
N LYS A 60 21.98 19.49 -21.74
CA LYS A 60 21.06 19.30 -20.59
C LYS A 60 19.78 18.58 -21.02
N TYR A 61 19.32 18.86 -22.24
CA TYR A 61 18.22 18.14 -22.85
C TYR A 61 18.60 16.68 -23.13
N ARG A 62 19.75 16.41 -23.77
CA ARG A 62 20.25 15.04 -24.03
C ARG A 62 20.45 14.21 -22.76
N VAL A 63 21.08 14.76 -21.71
CA VAL A 63 21.26 14.03 -20.43
C VAL A 63 19.92 13.72 -19.77
N LYS A 64 18.97 14.66 -19.77
CA LYS A 64 17.62 14.42 -19.25
C LYS A 64 16.83 13.41 -20.09
N VAL A 65 17.01 13.43 -21.41
CA VAL A 65 16.27 12.60 -22.36
C VAL A 65 16.80 11.16 -22.40
N TYR A 66 18.10 10.95 -22.20
CA TYR A 66 18.71 9.62 -22.32
C TYR A 66 19.18 9.03 -21.00
N LEU A 67 19.97 9.75 -20.20
CA LEU A 67 20.59 9.17 -18.99
C LEU A 67 19.58 8.92 -17.88
N LEU A 68 18.68 9.88 -17.63
CA LEU A 68 17.71 9.75 -16.55
C LEU A 68 16.75 8.57 -16.77
N PRO A 69 16.13 8.38 -17.96
CA PRO A 69 15.33 7.19 -18.24
C PRO A 69 16.11 5.89 -18.09
N VAL A 70 17.37 5.82 -18.52
CA VAL A 70 18.21 4.63 -18.36
C VAL A 70 18.42 4.30 -16.88
N VAL A 71 18.78 5.29 -16.05
CA VAL A 71 18.95 5.09 -14.61
C VAL A 71 17.63 4.63 -13.96
N LEU A 72 16.51 5.27 -14.30
CA LEU A 72 15.20 4.88 -13.79
C LEU A 72 14.81 3.47 -14.21
N PHE A 73 15.11 3.09 -15.45
CA PHE A 73 14.84 1.76 -15.98
C PHE A 73 15.69 0.69 -15.30
N THR A 74 16.98 0.94 -15.07
CA THR A 74 17.85 0.03 -14.32
C THR A 74 17.36 -0.17 -12.89
N ILE A 75 17.01 0.94 -12.21
CA ILE A 75 16.41 0.90 -10.87
C ILE A 75 15.12 0.08 -10.89
N PHE A 76 14.25 0.31 -11.86
CA PHE A 76 12.98 -0.39 -12.01
C PHE A 76 13.17 -1.89 -12.23
N ILE A 77 14.11 -2.31 -13.10
CA ILE A 77 14.43 -3.73 -13.32
C ILE A 77 14.92 -4.37 -12.02
N PHE A 78 15.87 -3.74 -11.33
CA PHE A 78 16.39 -4.27 -10.07
C PHE A 78 15.29 -4.42 -9.02
N TYR A 79 14.44 -3.41 -8.88
CA TYR A 79 13.33 -3.43 -7.93
C TYR A 79 12.28 -4.49 -8.30
N THR A 80 12.00 -4.67 -9.60
CA THR A 80 11.12 -5.72 -10.13
C THR A 80 11.66 -7.11 -9.80
N TYR A 81 12.97 -7.32 -10.00
CA TYR A 81 13.63 -8.56 -9.62
C TYR A 81 13.46 -8.83 -8.12
N LEU A 82 13.67 -7.84 -7.24
CA LEU A 82 13.48 -8.02 -5.80
C LEU A 82 12.02 -8.36 -5.42
N ILE A 83 11.03 -7.75 -6.08
CA ILE A 83 9.61 -8.10 -5.87
C ILE A 83 9.39 -9.58 -6.20
N LEU A 84 9.85 -10.02 -7.38
CA LEU A 84 9.59 -11.38 -7.90
C LEU A 84 10.47 -12.48 -7.29
N TYR A 85 11.63 -12.12 -6.73
CA TYR A 85 12.56 -13.07 -6.12
C TYR A 85 11.86 -13.86 -5.00
N ASN A 86 11.80 -15.19 -5.13
CA ASN A 86 11.08 -16.10 -4.24
C ASN A 86 9.63 -15.66 -3.93
N ALA A 87 8.95 -15.01 -4.89
CA ALA A 87 7.57 -14.60 -4.70
C ALA A 87 6.64 -15.81 -4.56
N ASP A 88 5.87 -15.84 -3.49
CA ASP A 88 4.88 -16.87 -3.20
C ASP A 88 3.67 -16.26 -2.49
N PHE A 89 2.58 -17.02 -2.30
CA PHE A 89 1.43 -16.59 -1.53
C PHE A 89 1.53 -16.86 -0.03
N ALA A 90 2.75 -17.06 0.46
CA ALA A 90 3.06 -17.34 1.86
C ALA A 90 2.98 -16.10 2.77
N GLY A 91 2.74 -14.90 2.23
CA GLY A 91 2.67 -13.67 3.01
C GLY A 91 1.53 -13.63 4.03
N ASN A 92 1.65 -12.75 5.03
CA ASN A 92 0.54 -12.45 5.93
C ASN A 92 -0.59 -11.76 5.17
N ASP A 93 -1.83 -12.10 5.51
CA ASP A 93 -3.07 -11.56 4.96
C ASP A 93 -3.34 -12.01 3.51
N TYR A 94 -2.52 -12.93 2.97
CA TYR A 94 -2.68 -13.45 1.61
C TYR A 94 -3.78 -14.51 1.54
N SER A 95 -4.35 -14.92 2.69
CA SER A 95 -5.49 -15.83 2.75
C SER A 95 -6.66 -15.39 1.87
N GLN A 96 -6.90 -14.09 1.73
CA GLN A 96 -7.97 -13.58 0.86
C GLN A 96 -7.70 -13.87 -0.62
N ILE A 97 -6.44 -13.90 -1.03
CA ILE A 97 -6.05 -14.21 -2.41
C ILE A 97 -6.16 -15.73 -2.65
N THR A 98 -5.60 -16.53 -1.75
CA THR A 98 -5.52 -18.00 -1.87
C THR A 98 -6.85 -18.70 -1.64
N LEU A 99 -7.72 -18.18 -0.76
CA LEU A 99 -9.06 -18.73 -0.54
C LEU A 99 -10.05 -18.42 -1.66
N TYR A 100 -9.84 -17.30 -2.36
CA TYR A 100 -10.78 -16.79 -3.36
C TYR A 100 -10.19 -16.84 -4.77
N THR A 101 -9.46 -15.79 -5.16
CA THR A 101 -9.09 -15.54 -6.55
C THR A 101 -8.23 -16.66 -7.16
N VAL A 102 -7.32 -17.24 -6.37
CA VAL A 102 -6.47 -18.35 -6.82
C VAL A 102 -7.28 -19.63 -7.08
N ARG A 103 -8.44 -19.77 -6.42
CA ARG A 103 -9.38 -20.91 -6.52
C ARG A 103 -10.61 -20.59 -7.36
N ASP A 104 -10.48 -19.66 -8.31
CA ASP A 104 -11.56 -19.25 -9.23
C ASP A 104 -12.83 -18.73 -8.54
N LYS A 105 -12.70 -18.24 -7.30
CA LYS A 105 -13.78 -17.58 -6.57
C LYS A 105 -13.56 -16.08 -6.58
N LEU A 106 -14.64 -15.34 -6.82
CA LEU A 106 -14.60 -13.89 -6.73
C LEU A 106 -14.50 -13.47 -5.27
N TYR A 107 -13.56 -12.57 -5.00
CA TYR A 107 -13.49 -11.86 -3.73
C TYR A 107 -14.55 -10.75 -3.71
N SER A 108 -15.47 -10.80 -2.74
CA SER A 108 -16.53 -9.81 -2.59
C SER A 108 -15.96 -8.42 -2.25
N MET A 109 -16.76 -7.37 -2.41
CA MET A 109 -16.28 -6.03 -2.08
C MET A 109 -16.18 -5.90 -0.57
N PRO A 110 -15.05 -5.44 -0.02
CA PRO A 110 -14.87 -5.34 1.42
C PRO A 110 -15.63 -4.12 1.98
N ILE A 111 -16.92 -4.35 2.21
CA ILE A 111 -17.86 -3.47 2.93
C ILE A 111 -18.12 -4.16 4.27
N TRP A 112 -17.25 -3.91 5.26
CA TRP A 112 -17.28 -4.58 6.56
C TRP A 112 -17.83 -3.66 7.63
N GLU A 113 -19.16 -3.55 7.62
CA GLU A 113 -19.94 -2.62 8.41
C GLU A 113 -19.64 -2.69 9.91
N ARG A 114 -19.63 -3.91 10.47
CA ARG A 114 -19.38 -4.15 11.90
C ARG A 114 -18.07 -3.56 12.39
N SER A 115 -17.03 -3.65 11.56
CA SER A 115 -15.68 -3.14 11.85
C SER A 115 -15.48 -1.67 11.48
N GLY A 116 -16.48 -1.02 10.87
CA GLY A 116 -16.38 0.33 10.35
C GLY A 116 -15.49 0.49 9.12
N ARG A 117 -15.26 -0.58 8.35
CA ARG A 117 -14.33 -0.57 7.20
C ARG A 117 -15.07 -0.51 5.87
N PHE A 118 -14.67 0.43 5.03
CA PHE A 118 -15.25 0.72 3.72
C PHE A 118 -14.18 1.06 2.68
N TRP A 119 -13.81 0.05 1.91
CA TRP A 119 -12.81 0.18 0.85
C TRP A 119 -13.16 -0.77 -0.30
N PRO A 120 -14.38 -0.64 -0.88
CA PRO A 120 -15.00 -1.66 -1.73
C PRO A 120 -14.22 -1.98 -3.02
N LEU A 121 -13.28 -1.14 -3.45
CA LEU A 121 -12.41 -1.43 -4.60
C LEU A 121 -11.17 -2.24 -4.24
N GLY A 122 -10.90 -2.48 -2.96
CA GLY A 122 -9.74 -3.27 -2.55
C GLY A 122 -9.87 -4.74 -2.93
N PHE A 123 -8.74 -5.30 -3.35
CA PHE A 123 -8.59 -6.65 -3.89
C PHE A 123 -9.38 -6.93 -5.18
N GLN A 124 -10.22 -6.01 -5.66
CA GLN A 124 -11.03 -6.22 -6.85
C GLN A 124 -10.17 -6.33 -8.11
N GLU A 125 -8.97 -5.73 -8.12
CA GLU A 125 -7.99 -5.94 -9.18
C GLU A 125 -7.59 -7.41 -9.32
N PHE A 126 -7.53 -8.16 -8.21
CA PHE A 126 -7.10 -9.55 -8.23
C PHE A 126 -8.16 -10.51 -8.77
N ASN A 127 -9.44 -10.14 -8.69
CA ASN A 127 -10.51 -10.86 -9.39
C ASN A 127 -10.21 -10.88 -10.90
N PHE A 128 -9.81 -9.74 -11.47
CA PHE A 128 -9.45 -9.63 -12.89
C PHE A 128 -8.13 -10.33 -13.21
N VAL A 129 -7.11 -10.16 -12.37
CA VAL A 129 -5.80 -10.81 -12.54
C VAL A 129 -5.91 -12.33 -12.58
N SER A 130 -6.82 -12.88 -11.78
CA SER A 130 -7.06 -14.33 -11.70
C SER A 130 -7.54 -14.96 -13.01
N LEU A 131 -7.98 -14.15 -13.98
CA LEU A 131 -8.33 -14.57 -15.34
C LEU A 131 -7.10 -14.89 -16.20
N PHE A 132 -5.93 -14.32 -15.88
CA PHE A 132 -4.69 -14.52 -16.64
C PHE A 132 -3.85 -15.69 -16.12
N GLY A 133 -4.03 -16.06 -14.84
CA GLY A 133 -3.44 -17.24 -14.24
C GLY A 133 -3.37 -17.16 -12.72
N LYS A 134 -2.89 -18.26 -12.11
CA LYS A 134 -2.91 -18.46 -10.66
C LYS A 134 -1.54 -18.37 -9.99
N GLU A 135 -0.50 -18.09 -10.77
CA GLU A 135 0.86 -18.02 -10.28
C GLU A 135 1.14 -16.70 -9.54
N PRO A 136 1.95 -16.71 -8.45
CA PRO A 136 2.31 -15.49 -7.71
C PRO A 136 2.84 -14.37 -8.60
N ILE A 137 3.67 -14.69 -9.61
CA ILE A 137 4.24 -13.73 -10.56
C ILE A 137 3.16 -12.90 -11.26
N ILE A 138 2.03 -13.54 -11.62
CA ILE A 138 0.91 -12.89 -12.31
C ILE A 138 0.25 -11.86 -11.38
N TYR A 139 0.13 -12.16 -10.09
CA TYR A 139 -0.40 -11.23 -9.10
C TYR A 139 0.54 -10.07 -8.82
N PHE A 140 1.85 -10.34 -8.68
CA PHE A 140 2.85 -9.29 -8.51
C PHE A 140 3.05 -8.40 -9.74
N SER A 141 2.65 -8.87 -10.93
CA SER A 141 2.69 -8.05 -12.16
C SER A 141 1.88 -6.76 -12.02
N VAL A 142 0.77 -6.77 -11.27
CA VAL A 142 -0.02 -5.55 -11.01
C VAL A 142 0.80 -4.53 -10.22
N SER A 143 1.46 -4.97 -9.14
CA SER A 143 2.34 -4.09 -8.34
C SER A 143 3.46 -3.49 -9.20
N ILE A 144 4.06 -4.29 -10.08
CA ILE A 144 5.15 -3.86 -10.97
C ILE A 144 4.65 -2.84 -12.01
N LEU A 145 3.51 -3.10 -12.64
CA LEU A 145 2.91 -2.18 -13.62
C LEU A 145 2.51 -0.85 -12.97
N GLN A 146 1.91 -0.89 -11.77
CA GLN A 146 1.57 0.31 -11.02
C GLN A 146 2.82 1.10 -10.64
N LEU A 147 3.90 0.43 -10.21
CA LEU A 147 5.17 1.06 -9.90
C LEU A 147 5.72 1.78 -11.13
N LEU A 148 5.73 1.13 -12.29
CA LEU A 148 6.19 1.73 -13.54
C LEU A 148 5.44 3.04 -13.84
N VAL A 149 4.12 3.02 -13.72
CA VAL A 149 3.29 4.22 -13.95
C VAL A 149 3.59 5.31 -12.93
N VAL A 150 3.79 4.97 -11.66
CA VAL A 150 4.16 5.94 -10.61
C VAL A 150 5.52 6.58 -10.90
N LEU A 151 6.52 5.79 -11.33
CA LEU A 151 7.83 6.30 -11.71
C LEU A 151 7.76 7.21 -12.94
N ILE A 152 6.95 6.85 -13.95
CA ILE A 152 6.69 7.71 -15.12
C ILE A 152 6.03 9.02 -14.68
N CYS A 153 5.01 8.95 -13.83
CA CYS A 153 4.33 10.16 -13.31
C CYS A 153 5.31 11.04 -12.53
N LEU A 154 6.15 10.47 -11.67
CA LEU A 154 7.14 11.19 -10.89
C LEU A 154 8.18 11.89 -11.79
N PHE A 155 8.64 11.22 -12.83
CA PHE A 155 9.49 11.80 -13.86
C PHE A 155 8.81 12.99 -14.56
N LEU A 156 7.53 12.84 -14.96
CA LEU A 156 6.77 13.90 -15.62
C LEU A 156 6.43 15.08 -14.70
N ILE A 157 6.18 14.83 -13.41
CA ILE A 157 5.92 15.86 -12.39
C ILE A 157 7.19 16.68 -12.14
N SER A 158 8.33 15.99 -12.07
CA SER A 158 9.65 16.57 -11.83
C SER A 158 10.38 17.03 -13.10
N TRP A 159 9.69 17.14 -14.24
CA TRP A 159 10.31 17.49 -15.53
C TRP A 159 11.14 18.80 -15.49
N ASP A 160 10.68 19.78 -14.72
CA ASP A 160 11.34 21.08 -14.56
C ASP A 160 12.56 21.02 -13.62
N PHE A 161 12.75 19.92 -12.90
CA PHE A 161 13.80 19.75 -11.90
C PHE A 161 15.12 19.42 -12.62
N ASN A 162 16.27 19.55 -11.96
CA ASN A 162 17.49 19.03 -12.56
C ASN A 162 17.45 17.48 -12.52
N PRO A 163 18.10 16.76 -13.45
CA PRO A 163 17.96 15.31 -13.50
C PRO A 163 18.44 14.63 -12.22
N ILE A 164 19.46 15.17 -11.55
CA ILE A 164 19.96 14.66 -10.27
C ILE A 164 18.88 14.71 -9.17
N GLN A 165 18.13 15.82 -9.06
CA GLN A 165 17.02 15.96 -8.12
C GLN A 165 15.93 14.93 -8.42
N SER A 166 15.55 14.78 -9.69
CA SER A 166 14.55 13.79 -10.11
C SER A 166 15.00 12.36 -9.79
N THR A 167 16.24 11.98 -10.11
CA THR A 167 16.81 10.68 -9.73
C THR A 167 16.80 10.49 -8.23
N PHE A 168 17.23 11.49 -7.48
CA PHE A 168 17.31 11.40 -6.03
C PHE A 168 15.93 11.28 -5.39
N MET A 169 14.91 11.99 -5.89
CA MET A 169 13.53 11.82 -5.43
C MET A 169 13.00 10.40 -5.68
N VAL A 170 13.33 9.81 -6.83
CA VAL A 170 12.96 8.43 -7.14
C VAL A 170 13.68 7.46 -6.19
N LEU A 171 14.99 7.62 -6.02
CA LEU A 171 15.79 6.81 -5.10
C LEU A 171 15.27 6.90 -3.66
N LEU A 172 14.92 8.11 -3.22
CA LEU A 172 14.35 8.33 -1.90
C LEU A 172 13.00 7.61 -1.77
N LEU A 173 12.12 7.72 -2.76
CA LEU A 173 10.79 7.09 -2.74
C LEU A 173 10.87 5.56 -2.69
N ILE A 174 11.68 4.94 -3.54
CA ILE A 174 11.82 3.47 -3.55
C ILE A 174 12.59 2.94 -2.35
N ALA A 175 13.38 3.77 -1.69
CA ALA A 175 14.05 3.41 -0.45
C ALA A 175 13.14 3.62 0.77
N THR A 176 12.06 4.40 0.64
CA THR A 176 11.14 4.69 1.74
C THR A 176 10.48 3.41 2.25
N PRO A 177 10.56 3.12 3.56
CA PRO A 177 10.01 1.91 4.15
C PRO A 177 8.53 1.66 3.81
N SER A 178 7.67 2.66 4.04
CA SER A 178 6.23 2.54 3.79
C SER A 178 5.93 2.20 2.32
N PHE A 179 6.68 2.78 1.39
CA PHE A 179 6.58 2.53 -0.06
C PHE A 179 7.03 1.11 -0.41
N VAL A 180 8.16 0.65 0.13
CA VAL A 180 8.64 -0.72 -0.06
C VAL A 180 7.59 -1.72 0.40
N LYS A 181 7.06 -1.54 1.60
CA LYS A 181 6.02 -2.42 2.15
C LYS A 181 4.80 -2.56 1.24
N VAL A 182 4.24 -1.46 0.74
CA VAL A 182 3.01 -1.53 -0.07
C VAL A 182 3.23 -2.08 -1.49
N TYR A 183 4.45 -2.07 -2.01
CA TYR A 183 4.76 -2.64 -3.33
C TYR A 183 5.29 -4.08 -3.30
N PHE A 184 5.92 -4.48 -2.19
CA PHE A 184 6.39 -5.85 -1.98
C PHE A 184 5.30 -6.77 -1.43
N ASP A 185 4.22 -6.23 -0.86
CA ASP A 185 3.06 -7.00 -0.45
C ASP A 185 1.85 -6.76 -1.35
N LEU A 186 1.08 -7.82 -1.62
CA LEU A 186 -0.10 -7.75 -2.49
C LEU A 186 -1.32 -7.09 -1.83
N ILE A 187 -1.38 -7.12 -0.50
CA ILE A 187 -2.60 -6.90 0.28
C ILE A 187 -2.90 -5.45 0.63
N TYR A 188 -1.95 -4.53 0.42
CA TYR A 188 -2.09 -3.14 0.86
C TYR A 188 -2.73 -2.26 -0.22
N PRO A 189 -3.97 -1.76 -0.02
CA PRO A 189 -4.62 -0.87 -0.98
C PRO A 189 -3.93 0.49 -1.09
N GLU A 190 -3.06 0.85 -0.15
CA GLU A 190 -2.20 2.03 -0.20
C GLU A 190 -1.36 2.08 -1.50
N ARG A 191 -0.99 0.92 -2.06
CA ARG A 191 -0.38 0.81 -3.39
C ARG A 191 -1.24 1.45 -4.48
N ASN A 192 -2.53 1.07 -4.51
CA ASN A 192 -3.50 1.62 -5.46
C ASN A 192 -3.73 3.12 -5.22
N ILE A 193 -3.73 3.56 -3.96
CA ILE A 193 -3.84 4.98 -3.61
C ILE A 193 -2.67 5.77 -4.18
N ILE A 194 -1.42 5.31 -4.02
CA ILE A 194 -0.24 5.99 -4.56
C ILE A 194 -0.29 6.04 -6.09
N PHE A 195 -0.69 4.95 -6.74
CA PHE A 195 -0.90 4.90 -8.18
C PHE A 195 -1.87 5.99 -8.67
N TRP A 196 -3.06 6.06 -8.07
CA TRP A 196 -4.05 7.07 -8.45
C TRP A 196 -3.64 8.49 -8.02
N LEU A 197 -2.97 8.64 -6.88
CA LEU A 197 -2.47 9.92 -6.39
C LEU A 197 -1.38 10.49 -7.31
N ALA A 198 -0.50 9.65 -7.87
CA ALA A 198 0.50 10.08 -8.85
C ALA A 198 -0.16 10.63 -10.14
N ILE A 199 -1.16 9.92 -10.65
CA ILE A 199 -1.97 10.35 -11.80
C ILE A 199 -2.72 11.65 -11.48
N PHE A 200 -3.32 11.75 -10.30
CA PHE A 200 -4.05 12.93 -9.81
C PHE A 200 -3.14 14.17 -9.75
N VAL A 201 -1.98 14.06 -9.10
CA VAL A 201 -1.00 15.16 -8.95
C VAL A 201 -0.52 15.63 -10.32
N LEU A 202 -0.12 14.70 -11.20
CA LEU A 202 0.31 15.04 -12.56
C LEU A 202 -0.81 15.76 -13.33
N SER A 203 -2.03 15.24 -13.26
CA SER A 203 -3.18 15.77 -13.99
C SER A 203 -3.57 17.18 -13.53
N ILE A 204 -3.52 17.45 -12.22
CA ILE A 204 -3.76 18.80 -11.70
C ILE A 204 -2.64 19.75 -12.09
N GLN A 205 -1.37 19.33 -12.02
CA GLN A 205 -0.25 20.18 -12.42
C GLN A 205 -0.37 20.58 -13.91
N ARG A 206 -0.78 19.65 -14.78
CA ARG A 206 -1.05 19.93 -16.20
C ARG A 206 -2.28 20.81 -16.40
N TRP A 207 -3.35 20.56 -15.64
CA TRP A 207 -4.54 21.43 -15.61
C TRP A 207 -4.18 22.87 -15.22
N GLU A 208 -3.31 23.08 -14.25
CA GLU A 208 -2.91 24.43 -13.85
C GLU A 208 -2.14 25.18 -14.92
N ARG A 209 -1.34 24.49 -15.74
CA ARG A 209 -0.51 25.10 -16.79
C ARG A 209 -1.30 25.49 -18.02
N SER A 210 -2.09 24.58 -18.58
CA SER A 210 -2.75 24.77 -19.89
C SER A 210 -4.26 24.68 -19.85
N LYS A 211 -4.86 24.35 -18.70
CA LYS A 211 -6.32 24.12 -18.54
C LYS A 211 -6.96 23.14 -19.55
N PRO A 212 -6.30 22.04 -19.99
CA PRO A 212 -6.91 21.10 -20.91
C PRO A 212 -7.97 20.27 -20.19
N ARG A 213 -9.21 20.28 -20.70
CA ARG A 213 -10.34 19.59 -20.07
C ARG A 213 -10.12 18.10 -19.86
N PHE A 214 -9.30 17.47 -20.70
CA PHE A 214 -8.92 16.06 -20.52
C PHE A 214 -8.20 15.81 -19.18
N THR A 215 -7.24 16.65 -18.78
CA THR A 215 -6.52 16.43 -17.52
C THR A 215 -7.41 16.71 -16.31
N LEU A 216 -8.44 17.56 -16.46
CA LEU A 216 -9.50 17.67 -15.46
C LEU A 216 -10.23 16.34 -15.28
N CYS A 217 -10.67 15.69 -16.35
CA CYS A 217 -11.33 14.39 -16.27
C CYS A 217 -10.45 13.31 -15.64
N VAL A 218 -9.18 13.23 -16.07
CA VAL A 218 -8.23 12.25 -15.51
C VAL A 218 -8.02 12.48 -14.02
N ALA A 219 -7.92 13.74 -13.57
CA ALA A 219 -7.83 14.05 -12.14
C ALA A 219 -9.08 13.61 -11.37
N LEU A 220 -10.29 13.84 -11.92
CA LEU A 220 -11.54 13.42 -11.28
C LEU A 220 -11.69 11.90 -11.22
N ILE A 221 -11.31 11.19 -12.29
CA ILE A 221 -11.29 9.72 -12.32
C ILE A 221 -10.30 9.20 -11.27
N ALA A 222 -9.08 9.73 -11.23
CA ALA A 222 -8.08 9.32 -10.25
C ALA A 222 -8.52 9.57 -8.80
N ALA A 223 -9.11 10.75 -8.53
CA ALA A 223 -9.70 11.05 -7.23
C ALA A 223 -10.84 10.08 -6.88
N GLN A 224 -11.74 9.81 -7.83
CA GLN A 224 -12.84 8.88 -7.66
C GLN A 224 -12.33 7.50 -7.27
N PHE A 225 -11.39 6.90 -8.00
CA PHE A 225 -10.83 5.60 -7.63
C PHE A 225 -10.14 5.63 -6.26
N SER A 226 -9.31 6.64 -6.00
CA SER A 226 -8.55 6.74 -4.76
C SER A 226 -9.45 6.78 -3.51
N LEU A 227 -10.62 7.44 -3.59
CA LEU A 227 -11.57 7.55 -2.48
C LEU A 227 -12.07 6.19 -1.97
N TYR A 228 -12.19 5.18 -2.84
CA TYR A 228 -12.77 3.88 -2.49
C TYR A 228 -11.73 2.78 -2.21
N TYR A 229 -10.45 3.14 -2.10
CA TYR A 229 -9.38 2.23 -1.64
C TYR A 229 -9.08 2.35 -0.14
N LYS A 230 -9.24 3.53 0.46
CA LYS A 230 -9.22 3.75 1.91
C LYS A 230 -9.99 5.00 2.29
N GLU A 231 -10.61 4.95 3.46
CA GLU A 231 -11.46 6.00 4.00
C GLU A 231 -10.70 7.32 4.21
N PRO A 232 -9.52 7.37 4.88
CA PRO A 232 -8.85 8.66 5.14
C PRO A 232 -8.49 9.48 3.89
N VAL A 233 -8.51 8.87 2.69
CA VAL A 233 -8.29 9.58 1.42
C VAL A 233 -9.29 10.72 1.22
N PHE A 234 -10.53 10.59 1.73
CA PHE A 234 -11.51 11.67 1.62
C PHE A 234 -11.02 12.94 2.32
N ILE A 235 -10.30 12.82 3.44
CA ILE A 235 -9.73 13.96 4.19
C ILE A 235 -8.64 14.62 3.35
N LEU A 236 -7.78 13.83 2.71
CA LEU A 236 -6.72 14.32 1.83
C LEU A 236 -7.29 15.15 0.67
N ILE A 237 -8.24 14.59 -0.09
CA ILE A 237 -8.80 15.23 -1.29
C ILE A 237 -9.69 16.42 -0.94
N SER A 238 -10.53 16.30 0.09
CA SER A 238 -11.42 17.39 0.51
C SER A 238 -10.64 18.57 1.09
N SER A 239 -9.65 18.32 1.96
CA SER A 239 -8.84 19.40 2.53
C SER A 239 -7.98 20.12 1.48
N PHE A 240 -7.38 19.38 0.55
CA PHE A 240 -6.71 19.96 -0.62
C PHE A 240 -7.63 20.94 -1.36
N SER A 241 -8.86 20.50 -1.67
CA SER A 241 -9.83 21.30 -2.44
C SER A 241 -10.36 22.50 -1.65
N ILE A 242 -10.69 22.33 -0.35
CA ILE A 242 -11.13 23.41 0.54
C ILE A 242 -10.06 24.49 0.65
N LEU A 243 -8.81 24.11 0.89
CA LEU A 243 -7.71 25.06 1.04
C LEU A 243 -7.43 25.80 -0.26
N ARG A 244 -7.52 25.14 -1.42
CA ARG A 244 -7.42 25.82 -2.73
C ARG A 244 -8.51 26.85 -2.95
N LEU A 245 -9.76 26.49 -2.64
CA LEU A 245 -10.89 27.41 -2.73
C LEU A 245 -10.74 28.59 -1.76
N ALA A 246 -10.31 28.34 -0.52
CA ALA A 246 -10.05 29.38 0.46
C ALA A 246 -8.97 30.36 -0.03
N LEU A 247 -7.84 29.85 -0.54
CA LEU A 247 -6.77 30.68 -1.10
C LEU A 247 -7.21 31.47 -2.34
N ALA A 248 -8.03 30.86 -3.21
CA ALA A 248 -8.60 31.54 -4.36
C ALA A 248 -9.53 32.68 -3.94
N LEU A 249 -10.39 32.44 -2.94
CA LEU A 249 -11.31 33.43 -2.40
C LEU A 249 -10.56 34.60 -1.75
N LEU A 250 -9.52 34.32 -0.97
CA LEU A 250 -8.67 35.34 -0.36
C LEU A 250 -8.00 36.22 -1.41
N ARG A 251 -7.53 35.63 -2.52
CA ARG A 251 -6.90 36.37 -3.62
C ARG A 251 -7.90 37.29 -4.34
N GLU A 252 -9.12 36.83 -4.59
CA GLU A 252 -10.17 37.67 -5.21
C GLU A 252 -10.56 38.84 -4.29
N ARG A 253 -10.68 38.61 -2.97
CA ARG A 253 -10.95 39.67 -1.99
C ARG A 253 -9.85 40.73 -1.97
N GLN A 254 -8.58 40.31 -2.04
CA GLN A 254 -7.44 41.22 -2.04
C GLN A 254 -7.44 42.13 -3.28
N ASN A 255 -7.92 41.64 -4.42
CA ASN A 255 -8.01 42.42 -5.65
C ASN A 255 -9.18 43.43 -5.68
N ARG A 256 -9.96 43.56 -4.58
CA ARG A 256 -11.13 44.46 -4.46
C ARG A 256 -12.21 44.30 -5.54
N ASN A 257 -12.17 43.21 -6.30
CA ASN A 257 -13.20 42.90 -7.28
C ASN A 257 -14.45 42.39 -6.53
N ARG A 258 -15.64 42.85 -6.94
CA ARG A 258 -16.89 42.22 -6.51
C ARG A 258 -16.86 40.76 -7.00
N ILE A 259 -16.92 39.81 -6.08
CA ILE A 259 -16.88 38.38 -6.41
C ILE A 259 -18.19 38.03 -7.11
N ASN A 260 -18.14 37.85 -8.43
CA ASN A 260 -19.22 37.20 -9.15
C ASN A 260 -19.13 35.70 -8.89
N LEU A 261 -20.07 35.17 -8.10
CA LEU A 261 -20.08 33.77 -7.65
C LEU A 261 -20.09 32.79 -8.82
N TYR A 262 -20.84 33.09 -9.89
CA TYR A 262 -20.89 32.24 -11.07
C TYR A 262 -19.52 32.13 -11.76
N HIS A 263 -18.83 33.26 -11.95
CA HIS A 263 -17.47 33.25 -12.52
C HIS A 263 -16.46 32.57 -11.61
N PHE A 264 -16.58 32.75 -10.29
CA PHE A 264 -15.72 32.08 -9.31
C PHE A 264 -15.87 30.56 -9.36
N ILE A 265 -17.11 30.05 -9.32
CA ILE A 265 -17.41 28.62 -9.41
C ILE A 265 -16.89 28.05 -10.73
N ARG A 266 -17.15 28.72 -11.85
CA ARG A 266 -16.67 28.29 -13.17
C ARG A 266 -15.14 28.21 -13.23
N ARG A 267 -14.43 29.14 -12.58
CA ARG A 267 -12.96 29.16 -12.53
C ARG A 267 -12.39 28.06 -11.63
N GLN A 268 -13.08 27.74 -10.53
CA GLN A 268 -12.68 26.74 -9.54
C GLN A 268 -13.44 25.41 -9.66
N TRP A 269 -13.96 25.11 -10.85
CA TRP A 269 -14.81 23.94 -11.09
C TRP A 269 -14.15 22.61 -10.69
N MET A 270 -12.83 22.49 -10.87
CA MET A 270 -12.05 21.33 -10.42
C MET A 270 -12.24 21.09 -8.92
N ASP A 271 -11.99 22.12 -8.10
CA ASP A 271 -12.03 21.99 -6.65
C ASP A 271 -13.44 21.70 -6.14
N PHE A 272 -14.46 22.35 -6.73
CA PHE A 272 -15.86 22.01 -6.44
C PHE A 272 -16.21 20.57 -6.81
N SER A 273 -15.74 20.09 -7.96
CA SER A 273 -15.97 18.70 -8.39
C SER A 273 -15.35 17.70 -7.43
N LEU A 274 -14.12 17.95 -6.96
CA LEU A 274 -13.45 17.12 -5.96
C LEU A 274 -14.18 17.10 -4.61
N LEU A 275 -14.77 18.24 -4.20
CA LEU A 275 -15.61 18.29 -3.00
C LEU A 275 -16.91 17.50 -3.17
N ILE A 276 -17.54 17.57 -4.34
CA ILE A 276 -18.73 16.77 -4.64
C ILE A 276 -18.40 15.27 -4.56
N LEU A 277 -17.29 14.83 -5.15
CA LEU A 277 -16.86 13.42 -5.05
C LEU A 277 -16.60 13.00 -3.60
N SER A 278 -15.90 13.84 -2.83
CA SER A 278 -15.63 13.57 -1.41
C SER A 278 -16.92 13.54 -0.57
N PHE A 279 -17.89 14.40 -0.90
CA PHE A 279 -19.20 14.43 -0.26
C PHE A 279 -20.03 13.18 -0.57
N ILE A 280 -20.02 12.71 -1.82
CA ILE A 280 -20.68 11.46 -2.20
C ILE A 280 -20.07 10.27 -1.46
N PHE A 281 -18.73 10.19 -1.39
CA PHE A 281 -18.06 9.17 -0.58
C PHE A 281 -18.51 9.22 0.89
N LEU A 282 -18.51 10.42 1.49
CA LEU A 282 -18.93 10.59 2.89
C LEU A 282 -20.38 10.14 3.09
N LEU A 283 -21.29 10.49 2.18
CA LEU A 283 -22.69 10.06 2.25
C LEU A 283 -22.82 8.54 2.18
N LEU A 284 -22.08 7.88 1.27
CA LEU A 284 -22.06 6.42 1.18
C LEU A 284 -21.57 5.79 2.49
N TYR A 285 -20.51 6.32 3.09
CA TYR A 285 -20.00 5.85 4.36
C TYR A 285 -21.03 6.01 5.49
N LEU A 286 -21.66 7.19 5.59
CA LEU A 286 -22.68 7.47 6.61
C LEU A 286 -23.93 6.60 6.46
N VAL A 287 -24.29 6.21 5.24
CA VAL A 287 -25.48 5.38 4.98
C VAL A 287 -25.19 3.89 5.10
N PHE A 288 -24.05 3.40 4.57
CA PHE A 288 -23.77 1.97 4.53
C PHE A 288 -23.03 1.44 5.75
N ILE A 289 -22.22 2.27 6.41
CA ILE A 289 -21.25 1.81 7.42
C ILE A 289 -21.66 2.26 8.81
N LEU A 290 -21.80 3.57 9.01
CA LEU A 290 -22.01 4.16 10.33
C LEU A 290 -23.17 3.54 11.14
N PRO A 291 -24.33 3.18 10.55
CA PRO A 291 -25.45 2.60 11.30
C PRO A 291 -25.18 1.20 11.86
N SER A 292 -24.14 0.53 11.37
CA SER A 292 -23.89 -0.90 11.60
C SER A 292 -22.52 -1.16 12.24
N VAL A 293 -21.83 -0.12 12.71
CA VAL A 293 -20.58 -0.25 13.46
C VAL A 293 -20.89 -0.74 14.88
N GLU A 294 -20.42 -1.95 15.21
CA GLU A 294 -20.60 -2.56 16.53
C GLU A 294 -19.34 -2.39 17.38
N THR A 295 -18.17 -2.66 16.77
CA THR A 295 -16.86 -2.59 17.41
C THR A 295 -15.92 -1.74 16.57
N SER A 296 -15.27 -0.75 17.20
CA SER A 296 -14.19 -0.06 16.50
C SER A 296 -13.06 -1.06 16.24
N TYR A 297 -12.49 -1.07 15.04
CA TYR A 297 -11.42 -1.98 14.63
C TYR A 297 -10.26 -2.12 15.64
N ASN A 298 -9.96 -1.07 16.42
CA ASN A 298 -8.92 -1.14 17.46
C ASN A 298 -9.38 -1.73 18.78
N ALA A 299 -10.68 -1.62 19.10
CA ALA A 299 -11.22 -2.26 20.29
C ALA A 299 -10.97 -3.79 20.21
N GLU A 300 -11.05 -4.38 19.02
CA GLU A 300 -10.74 -5.80 18.79
C GLU A 300 -9.26 -6.13 19.01
N ARG A 301 -8.36 -5.17 18.88
CA ARG A 301 -6.92 -5.39 19.11
C ARG A 301 -6.51 -5.27 20.58
N ASN A 302 -7.41 -4.83 21.49
CA ASN A 302 -7.19 -4.76 22.94
C ASN A 302 -5.88 -4.06 23.39
N VAL A 303 -5.32 -3.16 22.57
CA VAL A 303 -4.08 -2.47 22.94
C VAL A 303 -4.39 -1.07 23.45
N ASN A 304 -3.97 -0.77 24.69
CA ASN A 304 -4.03 0.56 25.32
C ASN A 304 -3.04 1.56 24.68
N ILE A 305 -3.04 1.67 23.34
CA ILE A 305 -2.19 2.60 22.60
C ILE A 305 -2.87 3.97 22.59
N THR A 306 -2.17 5.00 23.04
CA THR A 306 -2.66 6.38 22.97
C THR A 306 -2.44 6.99 21.59
N GLU A 307 -3.15 8.09 21.29
CA GLU A 307 -2.91 8.87 20.05
C GLU A 307 -1.45 9.38 19.99
N LEU A 308 -0.87 9.72 21.15
CA LEU A 308 0.54 10.14 21.27
C LEU A 308 1.50 9.01 20.90
N ASP A 309 1.26 7.79 21.36
CA ASP A 309 2.11 6.63 21.06
C ASP A 309 2.14 6.35 19.55
N VAL A 310 0.99 6.44 18.89
CA VAL A 310 0.86 6.29 17.44
C VAL A 310 1.66 7.39 16.72
N PHE A 311 1.49 8.64 17.12
CA PHE A 311 2.22 9.78 16.56
C PHE A 311 3.74 9.62 16.70
N VAL A 312 4.22 9.27 17.90
CA VAL A 312 5.64 9.06 18.19
C VAL A 312 6.18 7.87 17.41
N SER A 313 5.41 6.79 17.28
CA SER A 313 5.78 5.62 16.49
C SER A 313 6.02 5.97 15.03
N TYR A 314 5.12 6.75 14.42
CA TYR A 314 5.30 7.20 13.03
C TYR A 314 6.54 8.10 12.85
N ILE A 315 6.78 9.06 13.74
CA ILE A 315 7.96 9.92 13.70
C ILE A 315 9.26 9.11 13.82
N LYS A 316 9.27 8.08 14.68
CA LYS A 316 10.43 7.20 14.86
C LYS A 316 10.65 6.27 13.67
N ALA A 317 9.57 5.84 13.01
CA ALA A 317 9.63 4.92 11.88
C ALA A 317 10.16 5.61 10.61
N ASP A 318 9.68 6.82 10.30
CA ASP A 318 10.08 7.55 9.09
C ASP A 318 10.31 9.05 9.36
N PRO A 319 11.56 9.56 9.20
CA PRO A 319 11.85 10.98 9.41
C PRO A 319 11.21 11.91 8.36
N LEU A 320 10.72 11.39 7.22
CA LEU A 320 10.11 12.21 6.16
C LEU A 320 8.91 13.01 6.66
N LEU A 321 8.07 12.43 7.51
CA LEU A 321 6.93 13.13 8.10
C LEU A 321 7.37 14.35 8.93
N SER A 322 8.36 14.17 9.81
CA SER A 322 8.88 15.26 10.65
C SER A 322 9.49 16.38 9.81
N ILE A 323 10.16 16.02 8.71
CA ILE A 323 10.72 16.98 7.77
C ILE A 323 9.61 17.70 7.01
N LEU A 324 8.57 17.01 6.55
CA LEU A 324 7.41 17.64 5.91
C LEU A 324 6.79 18.69 6.84
N ILE A 325 6.50 18.32 8.09
CA ILE A 325 5.91 19.23 9.08
C ILE A 325 6.83 20.43 9.32
N SER A 326 8.13 20.19 9.51
CA SER A 326 9.11 21.25 9.75
C SER A 326 9.22 22.20 8.56
N VAL A 327 9.38 21.67 7.34
CA VAL A 327 9.50 22.48 6.11
C VAL A 327 8.24 23.30 5.87
N LEU A 328 7.05 22.71 6.07
CA LEU A 328 5.80 23.44 5.95
C LEU A 328 5.68 24.54 7.01
N PHE A 329 6.01 24.26 8.26
CA PHE A 329 6.00 25.24 9.35
C PHE A 329 6.94 26.41 9.08
N PHE A 330 8.20 26.14 8.72
CA PHE A 330 9.16 27.18 8.34
C PHE A 330 8.70 27.98 7.13
N ARG A 331 8.08 27.32 6.15
CA ARG A 331 7.51 28.01 4.99
C ARG A 331 6.40 28.96 5.40
N VAL A 332 5.47 28.56 6.27
CA VAL A 332 4.42 29.44 6.80
C VAL A 332 5.04 30.66 7.48
N ILE A 333 6.05 30.49 8.34
CA ILE A 333 6.77 31.60 8.98
C ILE A 333 7.37 32.55 7.92
N ILE A 334 8.07 32.01 6.92
CA ILE A 334 8.70 32.82 5.86
C ILE A 334 7.64 33.58 5.04
N LEU A 335 6.52 32.94 4.71
CA LEU A 335 5.42 33.57 3.97
C LEU A 335 4.83 34.72 4.78
N SER A 336 4.62 34.53 6.08
CA SER A 336 4.11 35.57 6.99
C SER A 336 5.07 36.75 7.14
N ILE A 337 6.38 36.51 7.29
CA ILE A 337 7.37 37.58 7.47
C ILE A 337 7.67 38.31 6.15
N ARG A 338 7.85 37.57 5.04
CA ARG A 338 8.31 38.14 3.76
C ARG A 338 7.18 38.51 2.80
N LYS A 339 5.92 38.39 3.23
CA LYS A 339 4.72 38.65 2.40
C LYS A 339 4.78 37.96 1.02
N ARG A 340 5.34 36.75 0.98
CA ARG A 340 5.44 35.94 -0.25
C ARG A 340 4.11 35.26 -0.52
N SER A 341 3.85 34.91 -1.79
CA SER A 341 2.60 34.25 -2.17
C SER A 341 2.60 32.76 -1.78
N ILE A 342 1.48 32.32 -1.22
CA ILE A 342 1.16 30.91 -0.99
C ILE A 342 1.03 30.22 -2.36
N ASN A 343 1.63 29.04 -2.51
CA ASN A 343 1.47 28.23 -3.70
C ASN A 343 0.14 27.47 -3.61
N THR A 344 -0.74 27.72 -4.58
CA THR A 344 -2.12 27.17 -4.58
C THR A 344 -2.19 25.69 -4.91
N PHE A 345 -1.08 25.00 -5.16
CA PHE A 345 -1.05 23.58 -5.45
C PHE A 345 -0.30 22.81 -4.37
N TRP A 346 0.98 23.14 -4.18
CA TRP A 346 1.87 22.42 -3.28
C TRP A 346 1.52 22.59 -1.81
N ASP A 347 1.11 23.79 -1.38
CA ASP A 347 0.84 24.06 0.04
C ASP A 347 -0.45 23.35 0.51
N PRO A 348 -1.59 23.42 -0.21
CA PRO A 348 -2.77 22.60 0.08
C PRO A 348 -2.52 21.10 0.07
N LEU A 349 -1.70 20.60 -0.86
CA LEU A 349 -1.42 19.17 -0.98
C LEU A 349 -0.63 18.65 0.23
N ALA A 350 0.38 19.40 0.68
CA ALA A 350 1.15 19.08 1.88
C ALA A 350 0.27 19.11 3.15
N ILE A 351 -0.61 20.11 3.29
CA ILE A 351 -1.54 20.17 4.43
C ILE A 351 -2.52 18.99 4.39
N GLY A 352 -3.04 18.62 3.21
CA GLY A 352 -3.91 17.46 3.06
C GLY A 352 -3.25 16.14 3.44
N ALA A 353 -1.96 15.97 3.14
CA ALA A 353 -1.18 14.81 3.59
C ALA A 353 -1.02 14.76 5.12
N ILE A 354 -0.80 15.91 5.77
CA ILE A 354 -0.73 15.98 7.24
C ILE A 354 -2.08 15.66 7.87
N LEU A 355 -3.19 16.16 7.32
CA LEU A 355 -4.53 15.84 7.83
C LEU A 355 -4.89 14.36 7.61
N TYR A 356 -4.47 13.76 6.50
CA TYR A 356 -4.55 12.32 6.27
C TYR A 356 -3.80 11.53 7.34
N PHE A 357 -2.56 11.92 7.65
CA PHE A 357 -1.78 11.33 8.75
C PHE A 357 -2.49 11.49 10.12
N LEU A 358 -3.00 12.69 10.43
CA LEU A 358 -3.70 12.94 11.69
C LEU A 358 -4.98 12.11 11.82
N ALA A 359 -5.60 11.72 10.70
CA ALA A 359 -6.72 10.77 10.72
C ALA A 359 -6.27 9.40 11.25
N TYR A 360 -5.11 8.87 10.85
CA TYR A 360 -4.58 7.61 11.39
C TYR A 360 -4.19 7.71 12.87
N VAL A 361 -3.64 8.86 13.28
CA VAL A 361 -3.37 9.14 14.70
C VAL A 361 -4.67 9.12 15.50
N LYS A 362 -5.72 9.80 15.00
CA LYS A 362 -7.02 9.84 15.67
C LYS A 362 -7.68 8.46 15.72
N LEU A 363 -7.53 7.71 14.63
CA LEU A 363 -7.95 6.33 14.52
C LEU A 363 -7.02 5.37 15.25
N ARG A 364 -5.98 5.79 15.98
CA ARG A 364 -5.03 4.94 16.72
C ARG A 364 -4.47 3.75 15.93
N LEU A 365 -4.38 3.91 14.61
CA LEU A 365 -3.84 2.89 13.71
C LEU A 365 -2.33 3.10 13.63
N ASN A 366 -1.55 2.19 14.22
CA ASN A 366 -0.10 2.25 14.24
C ASN A 366 0.50 1.22 13.27
N SER A 367 0.55 1.54 11.99
CA SER A 367 1.28 0.72 11.01
C SER A 367 1.89 1.61 9.94
N TRP A 368 3.21 1.60 9.87
CA TRP A 368 4.04 2.44 8.99
C TRP A 368 3.65 2.41 7.50
N TYR A 369 3.03 1.34 6.97
CA TYR A 369 2.54 1.32 5.59
C TYR A 369 1.43 2.35 5.30
N TYR A 370 0.67 2.77 6.33
CA TYR A 370 -0.32 3.84 6.18
C TYR A 370 0.31 5.19 5.80
N MET A 371 1.63 5.36 6.02
CA MET A 371 2.36 6.57 5.66
C MET A 371 2.69 6.66 4.17
N ALA A 372 2.54 5.59 3.38
CA ALA A 372 3.02 5.58 2.01
C ALA A 372 2.45 6.71 1.11
N PRO A 373 1.15 7.08 1.18
CA PRO A 373 0.64 8.27 0.49
C PRO A 373 1.21 9.60 1.02
N VAL A 374 1.47 9.69 2.32
CA VAL A 374 2.05 10.86 2.97
C VAL A 374 3.52 11.04 2.58
N ASP A 375 4.29 9.95 2.55
CA ASP A 375 5.70 9.97 2.16
C ASP A 375 5.86 10.31 0.67
N PHE A 376 4.96 9.79 -0.18
CA PHE A 376 4.90 10.17 -1.59
C PHE A 376 4.69 11.69 -1.76
N ILE A 377 3.72 12.29 -1.07
CA ILE A 377 3.49 13.74 -1.11
C ILE A 377 4.67 14.50 -0.48
N SER A 378 5.23 13.99 0.61
CA SER A 378 6.36 14.60 1.32
C SER A 378 7.56 14.76 0.38
N ILE A 379 7.93 13.70 -0.34
CA ILE A 379 9.05 13.71 -1.29
C ILE A 379 8.79 14.72 -2.41
N LEU A 380 7.59 14.74 -2.97
CA LEU A 380 7.22 15.70 -4.02
C LEU A 380 7.30 17.16 -3.53
N TYR A 381 6.72 17.43 -2.37
CA TYR A 381 6.64 18.77 -1.79
C TYR A 381 8.03 19.27 -1.35
N ILE A 382 8.79 18.46 -0.62
CA ILE A 382 10.15 18.79 -0.19
C ILE A 382 11.04 18.97 -1.42
N GLY A 383 10.96 18.06 -2.41
CA GLY A 383 11.69 18.16 -3.67
C GLY A 383 11.40 19.49 -4.40
N TRP A 384 10.14 19.89 -4.46
CA TRP A 384 9.74 21.19 -5.03
C TRP A 384 10.31 22.39 -4.25
N VAL A 385 10.24 22.37 -2.91
CA VAL A 385 10.81 23.45 -2.07
C VAL A 385 12.32 23.54 -2.29
N VAL A 386 13.04 22.41 -2.26
CA VAL A 386 14.48 22.32 -2.50
C VAL A 386 14.83 22.84 -3.90
N HIS A 387 14.07 22.45 -4.92
CA HIS A 387 14.26 22.96 -6.29
C HIS A 387 14.13 24.49 -6.35
N LYS A 388 13.13 25.07 -5.68
CA LYS A 388 12.95 26.53 -5.61
C LYS A 388 14.09 27.23 -4.87
N ILE A 389 14.60 26.64 -3.79
CA ILE A 389 15.75 27.17 -3.04
C ILE A 389 16.99 27.17 -3.93
N ILE A 390 17.29 26.04 -4.60
CA ILE A 390 18.43 25.88 -5.50
C ILE A 390 18.39 26.88 -6.65
N LYS A 391 17.22 27.06 -7.27
CA LYS A 391 17.06 27.98 -8.40
C LYS A 391 17.31 29.44 -8.01
N HIS A 392 17.03 29.82 -6.76
CA HIS A 392 17.04 31.21 -6.32
C HIS A 392 18.23 31.60 -5.43
N GLN A 393 18.90 30.65 -4.77
CA GLN A 393 20.01 30.94 -3.86
C GLN A 393 21.35 30.39 -4.38
N ARG A 394 22.38 31.25 -4.41
CA ARG A 394 23.78 30.88 -4.72
C ARG A 394 24.56 30.32 -3.52
N LYS A 395 23.93 30.08 -2.37
CA LYS A 395 24.62 29.70 -1.14
C LYS A 395 24.97 28.21 -1.12
N ARG A 396 26.22 27.88 -1.50
CA ARG A 396 26.75 26.50 -1.51
C ARG A 396 26.54 25.74 -0.20
N LEU A 397 26.66 26.41 0.95
CA LEU A 397 26.49 25.78 2.27
C LEU A 397 25.09 25.19 2.49
N ALA A 398 24.03 25.89 2.10
CA ALA A 398 22.66 25.38 2.24
C ALA A 398 22.43 24.12 1.40
N LEU A 399 23.06 24.06 0.22
CA LEU A 399 23.00 22.88 -0.65
C LEU A 399 23.72 21.68 -0.04
N LEU A 400 24.86 21.90 0.61
CA LEU A 400 25.60 20.86 1.32
C LEU A 400 24.79 20.31 2.49
N ILE A 401 24.15 21.18 3.29
CA ILE A 401 23.31 20.75 4.42
C ILE A 401 22.09 19.96 3.93
N ILE A 402 21.40 20.45 2.90
CA ILE A 402 20.25 19.75 2.31
C ILE A 402 20.68 18.40 1.73
N GLY A 403 21.80 18.37 1.00
CA GLY A 403 22.35 17.14 0.43
C GLY A 403 22.75 16.13 1.51
N ALA A 404 23.43 16.56 2.57
CA ALA A 404 23.83 15.69 3.68
C ALA A 404 22.60 15.12 4.41
N LEU A 405 21.61 15.96 4.74
CA LEU A 405 20.36 15.51 5.36
C LEU A 405 19.63 14.49 4.48
N ALA A 406 19.56 14.76 3.17
CA ALA A 406 18.94 13.88 2.21
C ALA A 406 19.64 12.51 2.14
N CYS A 407 20.98 12.49 2.12
CA CYS A 407 21.76 11.25 2.16
C CYS A 407 21.50 10.46 3.46
N VAL A 408 21.48 11.13 4.62
CA VAL A 408 21.20 10.46 5.91
C VAL A 408 19.83 9.79 5.89
N ILE A 409 18.80 10.48 5.40
CA ILE A 409 17.45 9.90 5.27
C ILE A 409 17.47 8.72 4.31
N PHE A 410 18.10 8.88 3.14
CA PHE A 410 18.18 7.82 2.14
C PHE A 410 18.82 6.55 2.71
N PHE A 411 19.96 6.65 3.40
CA PHE A 411 20.63 5.48 3.98
C PHE A 411 19.85 4.87 5.15
N ASN A 412 19.23 5.67 6.00
CA ASN A 412 18.35 5.15 7.06
C ASN A 412 17.16 4.37 6.48
N ASN A 413 16.50 4.96 5.47
CA ASN A 413 15.36 4.36 4.80
C ASN A 413 15.75 3.09 4.03
N LEU A 414 16.88 3.12 3.32
CA LEU A 414 17.42 1.96 2.62
C LEU A 414 17.74 0.81 3.59
N SER A 415 18.32 1.11 4.76
CA SER A 415 18.62 0.10 5.77
C SER A 415 17.36 -0.57 6.31
N PHE A 416 16.34 0.24 6.67
CA PHE A 416 15.05 -0.28 7.15
C PHE A 416 14.34 -1.10 6.07
N SER A 417 14.27 -0.59 4.85
CA SER A 417 13.64 -1.25 3.72
C SER A 417 14.34 -2.57 3.38
N SER A 418 15.67 -2.62 3.42
CA SER A 418 16.44 -3.84 3.17
C SER A 418 16.15 -4.90 4.24
N ALA A 419 16.11 -4.51 5.53
CA ALA A 419 15.75 -5.39 6.63
C ALA A 419 14.33 -5.96 6.47
N TYR A 420 13.37 -5.12 6.06
CA TYR A 420 12.00 -5.56 5.82
C TYR A 420 11.90 -6.54 4.64
N ILE A 421 12.53 -6.25 3.50
CA ILE A 421 12.54 -7.15 2.34
C ILE A 421 13.12 -8.51 2.75
N LEU A 422 14.23 -8.53 3.47
CA LEU A 422 14.82 -9.77 3.97
C LEU A 422 13.87 -10.56 4.86
N ASN A 423 13.26 -9.91 5.85
CA ASN A 423 12.33 -10.57 6.76
C ASN A 423 11.11 -11.12 6.01
N LEU A 424 10.61 -10.40 5.01
CA LEU A 424 9.51 -10.83 4.16
C LEU A 424 9.89 -12.08 3.34
N LYS A 425 11.05 -12.07 2.67
CA LYS A 425 11.51 -13.22 1.87
C LYS A 425 11.78 -14.46 2.72
N LYS A 426 12.38 -14.28 3.89
CA LYS A 426 12.61 -15.38 4.85
C LYS A 426 11.31 -15.99 5.34
N GLU A 427 10.31 -15.15 5.62
CA GLU A 427 9.00 -15.62 6.05
C GLU A 427 8.28 -16.40 4.95
N TRP A 428 8.38 -15.96 3.69
CA TRP A 428 7.83 -16.69 2.56
C TRP A 428 8.52 -18.04 2.38
N ASP A 429 9.85 -18.06 2.32
CA ASP A 429 10.62 -19.28 2.13
C ASP A 429 10.40 -20.29 3.27
N GLY A 430 10.43 -19.83 4.53
CA GLY A 430 10.17 -20.70 5.67
C GLY A 430 8.80 -21.37 5.63
N ARG A 431 7.75 -20.65 5.22
CA ARG A 431 6.40 -21.22 5.06
C ARG A 431 6.30 -22.16 3.85
N VAL A 432 6.99 -21.86 2.74
CA VAL A 432 7.08 -22.76 1.57
C VAL A 432 7.74 -24.09 1.98
N GLN A 433 8.84 -24.02 2.73
CA GLN A 433 9.56 -25.20 3.20
C GLN A 433 8.76 -25.98 4.25
N LEU A 434 8.09 -25.29 5.20
CA LEU A 434 7.18 -25.91 6.15
C LEU A 434 6.04 -26.67 5.43
N ALA A 435 5.41 -26.04 4.43
CA ALA A 435 4.35 -26.67 3.65
C ALA A 435 4.86 -27.91 2.88
N SER A 436 6.07 -27.83 2.33
CA SER A 436 6.70 -28.95 1.62
C SER A 436 7.02 -30.10 2.59
N PHE A 437 7.57 -29.80 3.77
CA PHE A 437 7.82 -30.77 4.83
C PHE A 437 6.52 -31.47 5.26
N LEU A 438 5.49 -30.71 5.65
CA LEU A 438 4.21 -31.27 6.10
C LEU A 438 3.50 -32.08 5.03
N ARG A 439 3.66 -31.73 3.74
CA ARG A 439 3.13 -32.51 2.62
C ARG A 439 3.85 -33.85 2.43
N SER A 440 5.17 -33.87 2.67
CA SER A 440 6.00 -35.07 2.53
C SER A 440 5.98 -35.97 3.77
N TYR A 441 5.63 -35.41 4.94
CA TYR A 441 5.56 -36.14 6.20
C TYR A 441 4.38 -37.11 6.17
N GLN A 442 4.68 -38.36 5.79
CA GLN A 442 3.78 -39.50 5.91
C GLN A 442 4.25 -40.31 7.12
N PRO A 443 3.49 -40.37 8.23
CA PRO A 443 3.84 -41.30 9.29
C PRO A 443 3.76 -42.73 8.74
N ASP A 444 4.90 -43.42 8.69
CA ASP A 444 5.04 -44.77 8.10
C ASP A 444 4.16 -45.83 8.80
N GLU A 445 3.63 -45.54 9.98
CA GLU A 445 2.72 -46.41 10.72
C GLU A 445 1.63 -45.57 11.41
N VAL A 446 0.39 -45.69 10.91
CA VAL A 446 -0.88 -45.64 11.70
C VAL A 446 -0.84 -44.79 12.98
N ALA A 447 -0.65 -43.48 12.85
CA ALA A 447 -1.16 -42.54 13.83
C ALA A 447 -2.36 -41.86 13.20
N ASP A 448 -3.54 -42.48 13.33
CA ASP A 448 -4.81 -42.04 12.74
C ASP A 448 -5.26 -40.61 13.10
N ASN A 449 -4.43 -39.84 13.83
CA ASN A 449 -4.72 -38.48 14.27
C ASN A 449 -3.42 -37.68 14.53
N THR A 450 -2.57 -37.47 13.53
CA THR A 450 -1.48 -36.49 13.69
C THR A 450 -2.08 -35.07 13.78
N GLU A 451 -1.95 -34.46 14.96
CA GLU A 451 -2.41 -33.10 15.24
C GLU A 451 -1.22 -32.13 15.13
N ILE A 452 -1.42 -30.99 14.45
CA ILE A 452 -0.48 -29.87 14.38
C ILE A 452 -0.86 -28.85 15.44
N PHE A 453 0.10 -28.52 16.28
CA PHE A 453 -0.06 -27.60 17.39
C PHE A 453 0.84 -26.36 17.22
N PHE A 454 0.25 -25.17 17.43
CA PHE A 454 0.94 -23.89 17.34
C PHE A 454 0.98 -23.20 18.72
N PRO A 455 2.01 -23.44 19.55
CA PRO A 455 1.99 -23.07 20.98
C PRO A 455 1.97 -21.57 21.27
N SER A 456 2.52 -20.78 20.36
CA SER A 456 2.83 -19.37 20.59
C SER A 456 2.41 -18.49 19.43
N THR A 457 1.58 -19.00 18.52
CA THR A 457 1.17 -18.28 17.31
C THR A 457 -0.28 -17.84 17.49
N ARG A 458 -0.55 -16.54 17.38
CA ARG A 458 -1.92 -16.02 17.41
C ARG A 458 -2.83 -16.74 16.41
N SER A 459 -4.08 -16.99 16.80
CA SER A 459 -5.14 -17.55 15.95
C SER A 459 -5.19 -17.03 14.50
N TYR A 460 -4.98 -15.73 14.32
CA TYR A 460 -4.96 -15.09 13.00
C TYR A 460 -3.85 -15.65 12.10
N GLN A 461 -2.62 -15.74 12.63
CA GLN A 461 -1.47 -16.27 11.89
C GLN A 461 -1.60 -17.77 11.66
N VAL A 462 -2.13 -18.52 12.64
CA VAL A 462 -2.47 -19.95 12.47
C VAL A 462 -3.42 -20.12 11.29
N ASN A 463 -4.45 -19.28 11.19
CA ASN A 463 -5.37 -19.31 10.05
C ASN A 463 -4.69 -18.96 8.72
N GLU A 464 -3.81 -17.94 8.66
CA GLU A 464 -3.05 -17.63 7.44
C GLU A 464 -2.20 -18.82 6.98
N VAL A 465 -1.51 -19.49 7.91
CA VAL A 465 -0.71 -20.68 7.62
C VAL A 465 -1.58 -21.85 7.20
N ALA A 466 -2.69 -22.12 7.90
CA ALA A 466 -3.63 -23.17 7.55
C ALA A 466 -4.16 -23.02 6.11
N VAL A 467 -4.60 -21.81 5.76
CA VAL A 467 -5.06 -21.48 4.41
C VAL A 467 -3.95 -21.75 3.39
N TYR A 468 -2.72 -21.36 3.71
CA TYR A 468 -1.59 -21.55 2.83
C TYR A 468 -1.20 -23.03 2.65
N LEU A 469 -1.24 -23.82 3.73
CA LEU A 469 -1.02 -25.26 3.70
C LEU A 469 -2.06 -25.96 2.82
N ASP A 470 -3.33 -25.62 2.99
CA ASP A 470 -4.43 -26.10 2.14
C ASP A 470 -4.23 -25.67 0.67
N TYR A 471 -3.75 -24.44 0.41
CA TYR A 471 -3.35 -24.02 -0.93
C TYR A 471 -2.21 -24.87 -1.53
N LYS A 472 -1.23 -25.28 -0.73
CA LYS A 472 -0.12 -26.14 -1.16
C LYS A 472 -0.48 -27.63 -1.23
N GLY A 473 -1.73 -27.98 -0.94
CA GLY A 473 -2.27 -29.34 -1.03
C GLY A 473 -1.99 -30.20 0.20
N VAL A 474 -1.71 -29.58 1.35
CA VAL A 474 -1.69 -30.29 2.64
C VAL A 474 -3.14 -30.49 3.10
N ALA A 475 -3.56 -31.74 3.28
CA ALA A 475 -4.93 -32.05 3.71
C ALA A 475 -5.14 -31.63 5.17
N LEU A 476 -6.09 -30.72 5.40
CA LEU A 476 -6.46 -30.22 6.73
C LEU A 476 -7.90 -30.59 7.08
N LEU A 477 -8.18 -30.81 8.37
CA LEU A 477 -9.52 -31.13 8.84
C LEU A 477 -10.46 -29.92 8.71
N PRO A 478 -11.61 -30.05 8.01
CA PRO A 478 -12.59 -28.98 7.92
C PRO A 478 -13.34 -28.81 9.25
N GLU A 479 -13.84 -27.60 9.54
CA GLU A 479 -14.55 -27.29 10.79
C GLU A 479 -15.73 -28.24 11.08
N ASN A 480 -16.46 -28.66 10.03
CA ASN A 480 -17.65 -29.51 10.14
C ASN A 480 -17.36 -31.02 10.17
N TYR A 481 -16.12 -31.43 10.47
CA TYR A 481 -15.72 -32.84 10.44
C TYR A 481 -16.56 -33.75 11.34
N HIS A 482 -17.06 -33.25 12.47
CA HIS A 482 -17.89 -34.04 13.40
C HIS A 482 -19.18 -34.61 12.79
N ASN A 483 -19.62 -34.09 11.63
CA ASN A 483 -20.83 -34.54 10.94
C ASN A 483 -20.56 -35.32 9.64
N LEU A 484 -19.30 -35.50 9.24
CA LEU A 484 -18.94 -36.20 8.01
C LEU A 484 -18.64 -37.66 8.30
N VAL A 485 -19.45 -38.56 7.75
CA VAL A 485 -19.18 -40.00 7.73
C VAL A 485 -17.93 -40.22 6.88
N ILE A 486 -16.82 -40.63 7.52
CA ILE A 486 -15.53 -40.88 6.88
C ILE A 486 -15.67 -42.11 5.99
N SER A 487 -16.00 -41.92 4.71
CA SER A 487 -15.97 -43.00 3.72
C SER A 487 -14.53 -43.19 3.24
N GLU A 488 -13.85 -44.24 3.72
CA GLU A 488 -12.64 -44.89 3.14
C GLU A 488 -11.63 -43.99 2.38
N GLN A 489 -11.34 -42.77 2.87
CA GLN A 489 -10.26 -41.95 2.31
C GLN A 489 -8.93 -42.38 2.92
N THR A 490 -7.98 -42.71 2.06
CA THR A 490 -6.64 -43.21 2.44
C THR A 490 -5.72 -42.15 3.04
N ASN A 491 -6.13 -40.87 3.03
CA ASN A 491 -5.34 -39.76 3.54
C ASN A 491 -6.07 -39.11 4.71
N ILE A 492 -5.53 -39.26 5.92
CA ILE A 492 -6.09 -38.66 7.12
C ILE A 492 -5.64 -37.18 7.17
N PRO A 493 -6.57 -36.23 7.16
CA PRO A 493 -6.25 -34.81 7.21
C PRO A 493 -5.64 -34.41 8.57
N LEU A 494 -4.70 -33.46 8.55
CA LEU A 494 -4.06 -32.94 9.76
C LEU A 494 -5.04 -32.06 10.54
N LYS A 495 -5.05 -32.24 11.86
CA LYS A 495 -5.88 -31.45 12.80
C LYS A 495 -5.11 -30.26 13.34
N ILE A 496 -5.65 -29.05 13.24
CA ILE A 496 -5.01 -27.87 13.83
C ILE A 496 -5.53 -27.68 15.25
N ILE A 497 -4.60 -27.47 16.19
CA ILE A 497 -4.91 -27.32 17.61
C ILE A 497 -4.26 -26.07 18.19
N THR A 498 -5.02 -25.36 19.00
CA THR A 498 -4.58 -24.20 19.80
C THR A 498 -4.78 -24.49 21.29
N LEU A 499 -4.07 -23.74 22.14
CA LEU A 499 -4.30 -23.81 23.59
C LEU A 499 -5.63 -23.15 23.96
N LYS A 500 -6.23 -23.66 25.04
CA LYS A 500 -7.52 -23.23 25.59
C LYS A 500 -7.61 -21.70 25.73
N GLY A 501 -8.64 -21.09 25.16
CA GLY A 501 -8.93 -19.66 25.26
C GLY A 501 -8.58 -18.83 24.02
N GLU A 502 -7.92 -19.41 23.02
CA GLU A 502 -7.69 -18.75 21.73
C GLU A 502 -8.72 -19.21 20.70
N THR A 503 -9.66 -18.33 20.35
CA THR A 503 -10.65 -18.61 19.30
C THR A 503 -10.01 -18.47 17.92
N CYS A 504 -10.04 -19.52 17.12
CA CYS A 504 -9.69 -19.44 15.70
C CYS A 504 -10.85 -18.91 14.86
N ILE A 505 -10.48 -18.48 13.65
CA ILE A 505 -11.42 -18.07 12.62
C ILE A 505 -12.08 -19.32 12.00
N LYS A 506 -13.41 -19.28 11.87
CA LYS A 506 -14.37 -20.35 11.54
C LYS A 506 -14.20 -21.13 10.22
N ARG A 507 -13.03 -21.22 9.58
CA ARG A 507 -12.93 -21.94 8.28
C ARG A 507 -12.23 -23.28 8.39
N TYR A 508 -11.19 -23.35 9.20
CA TYR A 508 -10.53 -24.60 9.55
C TYR A 508 -10.91 -24.92 10.99
N GLY A 509 -11.18 -26.20 11.29
CA GLY A 509 -11.42 -26.61 12.66
C GLY A 509 -10.12 -26.41 13.45
N CYS A 510 -10.04 -25.34 14.23
CA CYS A 510 -9.09 -25.32 15.33
C CYS A 510 -9.79 -25.92 16.54
N TYR A 511 -9.18 -26.96 17.06
CA TYR A 511 -9.68 -27.63 18.24
C TYR A 511 -8.83 -27.19 19.42
N GLU A 512 -9.45 -26.94 20.55
CA GLU A 512 -8.70 -26.77 21.79
C GLU A 512 -8.27 -28.16 22.27
N ALA A 513 -6.99 -28.30 22.67
CA ALA A 513 -6.53 -29.47 23.41
C ALA A 513 -6.04 -29.05 24.79
N GLU A 514 -6.34 -29.87 25.79
CA GLU A 514 -5.85 -29.65 27.16
C GLU A 514 -4.40 -30.11 27.31
N GLU A 515 -3.99 -31.16 26.58
CA GLU A 515 -2.64 -31.71 26.63
C GLU A 515 -2.17 -32.21 25.24
N LEU A 516 -0.87 -32.11 25.00
CA LEU A 516 -0.22 -32.69 23.81
C LEU A 516 -0.12 -34.21 23.95
N LYS A 517 -0.48 -34.96 22.91
CA LYS A 517 -0.32 -36.42 22.84
C LYS A 517 0.99 -36.79 22.16
N SER A 518 1.51 -37.98 22.46
CA SER A 518 2.62 -38.57 21.70
C SER A 518 2.25 -38.64 20.20
N GLY A 519 3.19 -38.29 19.33
CA GLY A 519 2.97 -38.18 17.89
C GLY A 519 2.38 -36.85 17.39
N ASN A 520 1.99 -35.91 18.27
CA ASN A 520 1.60 -34.56 17.85
C ASN A 520 2.81 -33.77 17.33
N LEU A 521 2.58 -32.99 16.26
CA LEU A 521 3.56 -32.07 15.69
C LEU A 521 3.41 -30.70 16.35
N VAL A 522 4.48 -30.20 16.96
CA VAL A 522 4.55 -28.84 17.51
C VAL A 522 5.29 -27.96 16.51
N VAL A 523 4.59 -27.02 15.90
CA VAL A 523 5.14 -26.06 14.93
C VAL A 523 5.37 -24.73 15.62
N ILE A 524 6.64 -24.40 15.86
CA ILE A 524 7.06 -23.13 16.46
C ILE A 524 7.43 -22.18 15.32
N MET A 525 6.68 -21.08 15.21
CA MET A 525 6.91 -20.01 14.25
C MET A 525 7.25 -18.70 14.98
N PRO A 526 7.96 -17.78 14.32
CA PRO A 526 8.24 -16.47 14.87
C PRO A 526 6.95 -15.64 14.99
N ASP A 527 6.39 -15.53 16.20
CA ASP A 527 5.27 -14.65 16.49
C ASP A 527 5.74 -13.29 17.05
N GLN A 528 4.88 -12.28 16.87
CA GLN A 528 5.04 -10.93 17.42
C GLN A 528 4.82 -10.94 18.93
N GLY A 529 5.86 -11.29 19.68
CA GLY A 529 5.91 -11.05 21.13
C GLY A 529 6.77 -12.00 21.95
N ARG A 530 7.20 -13.14 21.40
CA ARG A 530 8.11 -14.08 22.08
C ARG A 530 9.22 -14.51 21.14
N THR A 531 10.43 -14.68 21.65
CA THR A 531 11.49 -15.23 20.81
C THR A 531 11.23 -16.72 20.61
N VAL A 532 11.60 -17.24 19.44
CA VAL A 532 11.47 -18.67 19.13
C VAL A 532 12.23 -19.51 20.17
N ARG A 533 13.37 -19.00 20.65
CA ARG A 533 14.19 -19.59 21.70
C ARG A 533 13.44 -19.76 23.03
N ASP A 534 12.70 -18.74 23.47
CA ASP A 534 11.93 -18.82 24.73
C ASP A 534 10.84 -19.90 24.66
N VAL A 535 10.25 -20.09 23.47
CA VAL A 535 9.23 -21.12 23.25
C VAL A 535 9.88 -22.49 23.20
N LEU A 536 10.98 -22.65 22.45
CA LEU A 536 11.74 -23.89 22.29
C LEU A 536 12.17 -24.51 23.62
N GLN A 537 12.61 -23.70 24.60
CA GLN A 537 13.03 -24.18 25.91
C GLN A 537 11.96 -25.02 26.62
N ASN A 538 10.67 -24.75 26.37
CA ASN A 538 9.57 -25.53 26.95
C ASN A 538 9.36 -26.90 26.28
N TYR A 539 10.01 -27.13 25.14
CA TYR A 539 9.86 -28.32 24.29
C TYR A 539 11.18 -29.06 24.06
N GLU A 540 12.28 -28.70 24.75
CA GLU A 540 13.57 -29.40 24.61
C GLU A 540 13.53 -30.82 25.19
N VAL A 541 12.72 -31.07 26.22
CA VAL A 541 12.62 -32.36 26.90
C VAL A 541 11.37 -33.11 26.44
N GLY A 542 11.54 -34.31 25.91
CA GLY A 542 10.43 -35.18 25.49
C GLY A 542 9.91 -34.93 24.08
N PHE A 543 10.62 -34.15 23.26
CA PHE A 543 10.31 -33.95 21.85
C PHE A 543 11.53 -34.24 20.97
N ASN A 544 11.28 -34.75 19.76
CA ASN A 544 12.30 -34.91 18.73
C ASN A 544 12.15 -33.83 17.66
N LEU A 545 13.26 -33.20 17.27
CA LEU A 545 13.28 -32.25 16.16
C LEU A 545 13.15 -32.99 14.83
N LEU A 546 12.07 -32.72 14.09
CA LEU A 546 11.85 -33.30 12.76
C LEU A 546 12.23 -32.36 11.63
N PHE A 547 12.03 -31.06 11.83
CA PHE A 547 12.30 -30.04 10.82
C PHE A 547 12.80 -28.77 11.48
N HIS A 548 13.83 -28.18 10.88
CA HIS A 548 14.32 -26.86 11.23
C HIS A 548 14.60 -26.09 9.94
N TYR A 549 13.86 -25.01 9.75
CA TYR A 549 14.18 -24.03 8.72
C TYR A 549 15.16 -23.03 9.29
N GLN A 550 16.36 -23.01 8.72
CA GLN A 550 17.35 -21.98 8.95
C GLN A 550 17.54 -21.20 7.64
N PRO A 551 17.32 -19.87 7.62
CA PRO A 551 17.39 -19.10 6.39
C PRO A 551 18.81 -19.05 5.82
N GLU A 552 19.00 -19.57 4.62
CA GLU A 552 20.25 -19.45 3.86
C GLU A 552 20.28 -18.15 3.05
N PHE A 553 21.40 -17.43 3.07
CA PHE A 553 21.52 -16.15 2.35
C PHE A 553 22.18 -16.33 0.98
N SER A 554 21.39 -16.12 -0.07
CA SER A 554 21.87 -15.90 -1.44
C SER A 554 22.73 -14.63 -1.56
N SER A 555 23.41 -14.43 -2.69
CA SER A 555 24.26 -13.24 -2.92
C SER A 555 23.48 -11.92 -2.81
N ILE A 556 22.23 -11.89 -3.29
CA ILE A 556 21.37 -10.70 -3.21
C ILE A 556 20.94 -10.43 -1.75
N GLU A 557 20.64 -11.48 -0.98
CA GLU A 557 20.25 -11.33 0.42
C GLU A 557 21.44 -10.94 1.30
N ARG A 558 22.66 -11.38 1.00
CA ARG A 558 23.87 -10.89 1.67
C ARG A 558 24.09 -9.40 1.45
N LEU A 559 23.80 -8.89 0.25
CA LEU A 559 23.84 -7.46 -0.03
C LEU A 559 22.79 -6.70 0.80
N LEU A 560 21.54 -7.19 0.83
CA LEU A 560 20.50 -6.59 1.67
C LEU A 560 20.86 -6.66 3.16
N LEU A 561 21.51 -7.75 3.59
CA LEU A 561 21.94 -7.96 4.97
C LEU A 561 23.00 -6.91 5.34
N PHE A 562 23.99 -6.72 4.46
CA PHE A 562 24.99 -5.68 4.60
C PHE A 562 24.36 -4.28 4.70
N LEU A 563 23.35 -3.98 3.87
CA LEU A 563 22.63 -2.70 3.94
C LEU A 563 21.78 -2.57 5.22
N SER A 564 21.34 -3.70 5.79
CA SER A 564 20.55 -3.74 7.02
C SER A 564 21.37 -3.66 8.31
N ASN A 565 22.72 -3.73 8.26
CA ASN A 565 23.64 -3.90 9.41
C ASN A 565 23.47 -2.95 10.61
N LEU A 566 22.63 -1.93 10.51
CA LEU A 566 22.26 -1.06 11.63
C LEU A 566 21.03 -1.55 12.41
N ARG A 567 20.39 -2.65 12.01
CA ARG A 567 19.15 -3.15 12.61
C ARG A 567 19.20 -4.65 12.85
N GLU A 568 18.68 -5.05 14.01
CA GLU A 568 18.47 -6.45 14.35
C GLU A 568 17.42 -7.04 13.39
N LEU A 569 17.81 -8.10 12.68
CA LEU A 569 16.84 -8.94 11.98
C LEU A 569 16.12 -9.78 13.03
N SER A 570 14.79 -9.88 12.90
CA SER A 570 14.04 -10.82 13.71
C SER A 570 14.53 -12.23 13.39
N ASP A 571 14.71 -13.04 14.42
CA ASP A 571 14.81 -14.48 14.25
C ASP A 571 13.55 -14.99 13.53
N LYS A 572 13.75 -15.70 12.42
CA LYS A 572 12.68 -16.20 11.55
C LYS A 572 12.75 -17.72 11.39
N ASP A 573 13.48 -18.39 12.26
CA ASP A 573 13.60 -19.83 12.25
C ASP A 573 12.23 -20.48 12.52
N ILE A 574 11.96 -21.61 11.87
CA ILE A 574 10.74 -22.40 12.06
C ILE A 574 11.16 -23.79 12.49
N TYR A 575 10.57 -24.28 13.57
CA TYR A 575 10.85 -25.60 14.11
C TYR A 575 9.59 -26.45 14.07
N VAL A 576 9.72 -27.70 13.64
CA VAL A 576 8.70 -28.73 13.84
C VAL A 576 9.27 -29.83 14.71
N LEU A 577 8.65 -30.01 15.87
CA LEU A 577 8.99 -31.03 16.85
C LEU A 577 7.89 -32.09 16.87
N VAL A 578 8.21 -33.33 17.22
CA VAL A 578 7.22 -34.37 17.52
C VAL A 578 7.33 -34.76 18.99
N LYS A 579 6.19 -34.88 19.68
CA LYS A 579 6.17 -35.35 21.06
C LYS A 579 6.46 -36.86 21.11
N ASN A 580 7.41 -37.28 21.95
CA ASN A 580 7.72 -38.70 22.18
C ASN A 580 6.58 -39.44 22.88
#